data_AF-A0A6I6C698-F1
#
_entry.id   AF-A0A6I6C698-F1
#
_cell.length_a   1.000
_cell.length_b   1.000
_cell.length_c   1.000
_cell.angle_alpha   90.00
_cell.angle_beta   90.00
_cell.angle_gamma   90.00
#
_symmetry.space_group_name_H-M   'P 1'
#
loop_
_entity.id
_entity.type
_entity.pdbx_description
1 polymer ?
#
loop_
_entity_poly.entity_id
_entity_poly.type
_entity_poly.pdbx_seq_one_letter_code
_entity_poly.pdbx_strand_id
1 'polypeptide(L)'
;MKDWKQQKWNKLKKTLLKINNKKFYHFFEKRKQQVKFAYKNKSNEMILFLSNSIRSKIFMFLKELVEESFNIKVFAIAYNKKTNSNFVFIRCEKPINIVDKNKIERLINLIIKNSFNMTVNIVLADYYQLYKGNSVVDERYLKNLIRNCLTTKETQFSLPISKNKREKLYKVFLGYNNITWKSVDTSAGKIIKISFKVAK
;
A
#
# COMPACT_ATOMS: atom_id res chain seq x y z
N MET A 1 63.35 5.37 -8.40
CA MET A 1 62.13 4.51 -8.39
C MET A 1 61.27 4.61 -7.11
N LYS A 2 61.50 5.56 -6.18
CA LYS A 2 60.63 5.75 -4.98
C LYS A 2 59.56 6.85 -5.14
N ASP A 3 59.67 7.72 -6.13
CA ASP A 3 58.77 8.89 -6.25
C ASP A 3 57.38 8.61 -6.80
N TRP A 4 57.21 7.57 -7.62
CA TRP A 4 55.91 7.30 -8.25
C TRP A 4 54.88 6.76 -7.25
N LYS A 5 55.31 5.96 -6.27
CA LYS A 5 54.44 5.47 -5.19
C LYS A 5 54.08 6.58 -4.21
N GLN A 6 55.01 7.48 -3.89
CA GLN A 6 54.77 8.64 -3.01
C GLN A 6 53.80 9.65 -3.65
N GLN A 7 53.95 9.93 -4.95
CA GLN A 7 53.03 10.80 -5.68
C GLN A 7 51.63 10.19 -5.82
N LYS A 8 51.52 8.87 -6.04
CA LYS A 8 50.22 8.17 -6.11
C LYS A 8 49.50 8.17 -4.74
N TRP A 9 50.25 8.04 -3.64
CA TRP A 9 49.72 8.16 -2.28
C TRP A 9 49.27 9.58 -1.94
N ASN A 10 50.03 10.60 -2.35
CA ASN A 10 49.66 12.00 -2.15
C ASN A 10 48.46 12.42 -3.02
N LYS A 11 48.30 11.83 -4.21
CA LYS A 11 47.13 12.02 -5.08
C LYS A 11 45.88 11.34 -4.50
N LEU A 12 46.02 10.16 -3.89
CA LEU A 12 44.94 9.46 -3.16
C LEU A 12 44.54 10.16 -1.85
N LYS A 13 45.49 10.76 -1.11
CA LYS A 13 45.20 11.57 0.08
C LYS A 13 44.40 12.85 -0.23
N LYS A 14 44.57 13.44 -1.42
CA LYS A 14 43.82 14.64 -1.86
C LYS A 14 42.40 14.35 -2.36
N THR A 15 42.05 13.09 -2.57
CA THR A 15 40.66 12.62 -2.79
C THR A 15 40.16 11.79 -1.62
N LEU A 16 40.50 12.17 -0.39
CA LEU A 16 39.58 11.94 0.71
C LEU A 16 38.35 12.80 0.41
N LEU A 17 37.30 12.17 -0.10
CA LEU A 17 35.97 12.74 -0.16
C LEU A 17 35.68 13.33 1.21
N LYS A 18 35.76 14.67 1.33
CA LYS A 18 35.22 15.40 2.46
C LYS A 18 33.74 15.04 2.51
N ILE A 19 33.40 14.08 3.36
CA ILE A 19 32.02 13.73 3.65
C ILE A 19 31.40 15.01 4.19
N ASN A 20 30.54 15.61 3.37
CA ASN A 20 29.84 16.85 3.72
C ASN A 20 28.81 16.51 4.80
N ASN A 21 29.27 16.46 6.05
CA ASN A 21 28.53 16.10 7.27
C ASN A 21 27.47 17.14 7.68
N LYS A 22 26.75 17.74 6.72
CA LYS A 22 25.63 18.66 6.98
C LYS A 22 24.32 17.96 7.41
N LYS A 23 24.35 16.66 7.71
CA LYS A 23 23.14 15.88 8.05
C LYS A 23 23.25 15.13 9.37
N PHE A 24 23.98 15.69 10.32
CA PHE A 24 23.87 15.31 11.73
C PHE A 24 23.25 16.49 12.50
N TYR A 25 22.44 16.20 13.53
CA TYR A 25 21.97 17.08 14.66
C TYR A 25 20.48 17.02 15.03
N HIS A 26 20.24 17.49 16.27
CA HIS A 26 19.15 17.29 17.24
C HIS A 26 17.75 17.81 16.84
N PHE A 27 16.61 17.39 17.46
CA PHE A 27 16.03 18.01 18.67
C PHE A 27 14.76 17.30 19.25
N PHE A 28 14.47 17.55 20.54
CA PHE A 28 13.33 17.00 21.33
C PHE A 28 12.18 17.97 21.10
N GLU A 29 10.96 17.48 20.90
CA GLU A 29 9.74 18.30 21.02
C GLU A 29 8.67 17.55 21.81
N LYS A 30 8.06 18.26 22.78
CA LYS A 30 7.05 17.82 23.76
C LYS A 30 5.62 17.77 23.17
N ARG A 31 5.39 17.03 22.08
CA ARG A 31 4.02 16.79 21.56
C ARG A 31 3.82 15.30 21.24
N LYS A 32 2.65 14.74 21.60
CA LYS A 32 2.30 13.32 21.37
C LYS A 32 2.44 12.98 19.88
N GLN A 33 3.37 12.07 19.55
CA GLN A 33 3.74 11.70 18.19
C GLN A 33 2.75 10.71 17.56
N GLN A 34 2.37 10.96 16.29
CA GLN A 34 1.75 9.95 15.43
C GLN A 34 2.84 8.97 14.97
N VAL A 35 2.68 7.68 15.28
CA VAL A 35 3.71 6.65 15.13
C VAL A 35 3.77 6.16 13.68
N LYS A 36 4.94 6.35 13.04
CA LYS A 36 5.35 5.57 11.86
C LYS A 36 6.06 4.33 12.39
N PHE A 37 5.89 3.16 11.79
CA PHE A 37 6.72 1.97 12.08
C PHE A 37 8.20 2.12 11.64
N ALA A 38 8.66 3.37 11.44
CA ALA A 38 10.04 3.78 11.24
C ALA A 38 10.26 5.13 11.96
N TYR A 39 11.14 5.18 12.95
CA TYR A 39 11.44 6.37 13.77
C TYR A 39 12.75 7.06 13.30
N LYS A 40 12.91 8.37 13.58
CA LYS A 40 14.17 9.13 13.40
C LYS A 40 14.44 9.96 14.65
N ASN A 41 15.70 9.98 15.12
CA ASN A 41 16.13 10.72 16.31
C ASN A 41 16.88 12.01 15.95
N LYS A 42 17.11 12.80 17.01
CA LYS A 42 17.98 13.96 17.17
C LYS A 42 19.45 13.93 16.68
N SER A 43 19.88 13.08 15.79
CA SER A 43 21.21 13.23 15.21
C SER A 43 21.11 13.10 13.70
N ASN A 44 19.90 13.20 13.15
CA ASN A 44 19.55 12.85 11.78
C ASN A 44 19.98 11.43 11.35
N GLU A 45 20.43 10.60 12.28
CA GLU A 45 20.70 9.19 12.04
C GLU A 45 19.38 8.40 12.00
N MET A 46 19.29 7.57 10.97
CA MET A 46 18.19 6.63 10.74
C MET A 46 18.41 5.41 11.62
N ILE A 47 17.97 5.50 12.88
CA ILE A 47 18.07 4.41 13.85
C ILE A 47 16.66 4.16 14.40
N LEU A 48 16.25 2.89 14.40
CA LEU A 48 15.02 2.28 14.92
C LEU A 48 13.94 1.94 13.87
N PHE A 49 14.16 0.80 13.22
CA PHE A 49 13.14 -0.25 13.25
C PHE A 49 12.69 -0.41 14.73
N LEU A 50 11.40 -0.57 15.03
CA LEU A 50 11.02 -1.21 16.30
C LEU A 50 11.95 -2.41 16.54
N SER A 51 12.33 -2.71 17.79
CA SER A 51 13.04 -3.97 18.04
C SER A 51 12.29 -5.09 17.30
N ASN A 52 13.01 -5.98 16.62
CA ASN A 52 12.36 -7.06 15.86
C ASN A 52 11.31 -7.77 16.72
N SER A 53 11.53 -7.85 18.04
CA SER A 53 10.55 -8.34 19.01
C SER A 53 9.23 -7.57 19.05
N ILE A 54 9.21 -6.23 19.13
CA ILE A 54 7.96 -5.46 19.16
C ILE A 54 7.28 -5.48 17.78
N ARG A 55 8.05 -5.43 16.69
CA ARG A 55 7.49 -5.55 15.34
C ARG A 55 6.82 -6.91 15.14
N SER A 56 7.48 -7.99 15.58
CA SER A 56 6.92 -9.33 15.54
C SER A 56 5.71 -9.47 16.46
N LYS A 57 5.72 -8.88 17.66
CA LYS A 57 4.54 -8.85 18.55
C LYS A 57 3.34 -8.16 17.89
N ILE A 58 3.55 -6.99 17.28
CA ILE A 58 2.46 -6.28 16.59
C ILE A 58 1.99 -7.06 15.37
N PHE A 59 2.90 -7.66 14.59
CA PHE A 59 2.54 -8.51 13.46
C PHE A 59 1.71 -9.72 13.90
N MET A 60 2.15 -10.45 14.92
CA MET A 60 1.43 -11.61 15.43
C MET A 60 0.07 -11.23 16.00
N PHE A 61 0.02 -10.16 16.81
CA PHE A 61 -1.23 -9.62 17.33
C PHE A 61 -2.21 -9.23 16.21
N LEU A 62 -1.72 -8.53 15.19
CA LEU A 62 -2.53 -8.16 14.03
C LEU A 62 -3.01 -9.38 13.26
N LYS A 63 -2.14 -10.37 13.12
CA LYS A 63 -2.46 -11.61 12.42
C LYS A 63 -3.59 -12.34 13.14
N GLU A 64 -3.46 -12.58 14.43
CA GLU A 64 -4.48 -13.21 15.28
C GLU A 64 -5.80 -12.43 15.20
N LEU A 65 -5.76 -11.13 15.50
CA LEU A 65 -6.94 -10.28 15.48
C LEU A 65 -7.69 -10.34 14.14
N VAL A 66 -6.98 -10.18 13.02
CA VAL A 66 -7.59 -10.08 11.70
C VAL A 66 -8.03 -11.44 11.16
N GLU A 67 -7.24 -12.50 11.41
CA GLU A 67 -7.58 -13.87 11.02
C GLU A 67 -8.80 -14.37 11.79
N GLU A 68 -8.84 -14.19 13.11
CA GLU A 68 -9.95 -14.65 13.96
C GLU A 68 -11.22 -13.83 13.76
N SER A 69 -11.12 -12.50 13.64
CA SER A 69 -12.30 -11.64 13.58
C SER A 69 -12.96 -11.57 12.21
N PHE A 70 -12.18 -11.74 11.14
CA PHE A 70 -12.65 -11.45 9.78
C PHE A 70 -12.44 -12.59 8.77
N ASN A 71 -11.83 -13.70 9.18
CA ASN A 71 -11.42 -14.78 8.27
C ASN A 71 -10.55 -14.26 7.11
N ILE A 72 -9.63 -13.34 7.42
CA ILE A 72 -8.70 -12.71 6.48
C ILE A 72 -7.29 -13.14 6.85
N LYS A 73 -6.58 -13.82 5.94
CA LYS A 73 -5.19 -14.21 6.19
C LYS A 73 -4.26 -13.01 6.10
N VAL A 74 -3.42 -12.80 7.11
CA VAL A 74 -2.40 -11.74 7.13
C VAL A 74 -1.03 -12.39 6.97
N PHE A 75 -0.25 -11.95 5.97
CA PHE A 75 1.03 -12.58 5.67
C PHE A 75 2.23 -11.66 5.80
N ALA A 76 2.06 -10.34 5.68
CA ALA A 76 3.17 -9.40 5.83
C ALA A 76 2.70 -8.00 6.20
N ILE A 77 3.63 -7.20 6.71
CA ILE A 77 3.45 -5.76 6.91
C ILE A 77 4.67 -5.04 6.34
N ALA A 78 4.45 -4.03 5.49
CA ALA A 78 5.51 -3.16 4.99
C ALA A 78 5.11 -1.69 5.06
N TYR A 79 6.09 -0.82 5.29
CA TYR A 79 5.86 0.61 5.30
C TYR A 79 6.08 1.21 3.90
N ASN A 80 5.08 1.94 3.40
CA ASN A 80 5.17 2.69 2.17
C ASN A 80 5.47 4.16 2.47
N LYS A 81 6.69 4.60 2.12
CA LYS A 81 7.14 5.99 2.31
C LYS A 81 6.32 7.00 1.52
N LYS A 82 5.86 6.64 0.30
CA LYS A 82 5.16 7.57 -0.59
C LYS A 82 3.79 7.96 -0.05
N THR A 83 3.05 6.99 0.48
CA THR A 83 1.71 7.18 1.03
C THR A 83 1.70 7.39 2.54
N ASN A 84 2.87 7.34 3.18
CA ASN A 84 3.04 7.41 4.63
C ASN A 84 2.08 6.44 5.37
N SER A 85 2.02 5.20 4.91
CA SER A 85 1.11 4.18 5.45
C SER A 85 1.76 2.82 5.55
N ASN A 86 1.25 1.99 6.47
CA ASN A 86 1.64 0.62 6.70
C ASN A 86 0.70 -0.28 5.91
N PHE A 87 1.26 -0.91 4.89
CA PHE A 87 0.56 -1.89 4.09
C PHE A 87 0.54 -3.20 4.85
N VAL A 88 -0.64 -3.61 5.27
CA VAL A 88 -0.89 -4.94 5.81
C VAL A 88 -1.35 -5.78 4.64
N PHE A 89 -0.50 -6.73 4.24
CA PHE A 89 -0.78 -7.59 3.12
C PHE A 89 -1.67 -8.74 3.56
N ILE A 90 -2.80 -8.84 2.88
CA ILE A 90 -3.86 -9.77 3.22
C ILE A 90 -4.25 -10.65 2.04
N ARG A 91 -4.81 -11.80 2.36
CA ARG A 91 -5.43 -12.70 1.39
C ARG A 91 -6.85 -13.01 1.84
N CYS A 92 -7.81 -12.59 1.04
CA CYS A 92 -9.21 -12.92 1.22
C CYS A 92 -9.66 -13.93 0.17
N GLU A 93 -10.60 -14.80 0.51
CA GLU A 93 -11.23 -15.68 -0.48
C GLU A 93 -12.05 -14.86 -1.49
N LYS A 94 -12.87 -13.95 -0.95
CA LYS A 94 -13.70 -13.00 -1.69
C LYS A 94 -13.17 -11.57 -1.53
N PRO A 95 -13.34 -10.69 -2.52
CA PRO A 95 -12.99 -9.28 -2.39
C PRO A 95 -13.79 -8.63 -1.26
N ILE A 96 -13.11 -7.87 -0.40
CA ILE A 96 -13.76 -7.02 0.61
C ILE A 96 -14.17 -5.71 -0.08
N ASN A 97 -15.42 -5.30 0.10
CA ASN A 97 -15.86 -4.01 -0.40
C ASN A 97 -15.08 -2.87 0.28
N ILE A 98 -15.03 -1.69 -0.35
CA ILE A 98 -14.22 -0.58 0.15
C ILE A 98 -14.71 -0.05 1.51
N VAL A 99 -16.02 -0.14 1.79
CA VAL A 99 -16.63 0.39 3.01
C VAL A 99 -16.20 -0.45 4.21
N ASP A 100 -16.30 -1.76 4.10
CA ASP A 100 -15.95 -2.70 5.17
C ASP A 100 -14.43 -2.76 5.35
N LYS A 101 -13.66 -2.68 4.26
CA LYS A 101 -12.21 -2.51 4.32
C LYS A 101 -11.82 -1.29 5.18
N ASN A 102 -12.45 -0.13 4.93
CA ASN A 102 -12.19 1.08 5.70
C ASN A 102 -12.60 0.94 7.17
N LYS A 103 -13.68 0.21 7.47
CA LYS A 103 -14.09 -0.10 8.86
C LYS A 103 -13.05 -0.97 9.56
N ILE A 104 -12.56 -2.01 8.90
CA ILE A 104 -11.52 -2.90 9.42
C ILE A 104 -10.23 -2.10 9.69
N GLU A 105 -9.77 -1.29 8.73
CA GLU A 105 -8.59 -0.43 8.91
C GLU A 105 -8.72 0.50 10.13
N ARG A 106 -9.90 1.11 10.32
CA ARG A 106 -10.19 1.96 11.49
C ARG A 106 -10.18 1.17 12.79
N LEU A 107 -10.80 0.00 12.82
CA LEU A 107 -10.82 -0.86 14.00
C LEU A 107 -9.40 -1.25 14.40
N ILE A 108 -8.59 -1.70 13.44
CA ILE A 108 -7.20 -2.07 13.69
C ILE A 108 -6.42 -0.88 14.26
N ASN A 109 -6.58 0.32 13.69
CA ASN A 109 -5.90 1.52 14.19
C ASN A 109 -6.30 1.84 15.65
N LEU A 110 -7.57 1.67 16.00
CA LEU A 110 -8.06 1.87 17.38
C LEU A 110 -7.47 0.84 18.34
N ILE A 111 -7.46 -0.43 17.95
CA ILE A 111 -6.94 -1.51 18.78
C ILE A 111 -5.44 -1.34 19.00
N ILE A 112 -4.66 -1.04 17.95
CA ILE A 112 -3.22 -0.78 18.11
C ILE A 112 -2.97 0.42 19.03
N LYS A 113 -3.79 1.47 18.91
CA LYS A 113 -3.70 2.62 19.80
C LYS A 113 -3.93 2.24 21.25
N ASN A 114 -4.88 1.36 21.53
CA ASN A 114 -5.19 0.95 22.90
C ASN A 114 -4.16 -0.06 23.45
N SER A 115 -3.76 -1.06 22.66
CA SER A 115 -2.88 -2.14 23.10
C SER A 115 -1.40 -1.75 23.17
N PHE A 116 -0.97 -0.83 22.30
CA PHE A 116 0.45 -0.45 22.18
C PHE A 116 0.71 1.03 22.40
N ASN A 117 -0.33 1.84 22.66
CA ASN A 117 -0.23 3.30 22.73
C ASN A 117 0.40 3.92 21.46
N MET A 118 0.13 3.33 20.29
CA MET A 118 0.67 3.76 19.00
C MET A 118 -0.45 4.17 18.04
N THR A 119 -0.30 5.33 17.40
CA THR A 119 -1.20 5.71 16.29
C THR A 119 -0.57 5.30 14.99
N VAL A 120 -1.25 4.46 14.21
CA VAL A 120 -0.71 3.92 12.96
C VAL A 120 -1.67 4.24 11.81
N ASN A 121 -1.13 4.45 10.62
CA ASN A 121 -1.92 4.56 9.40
C ASN A 121 -1.83 3.23 8.66
N ILE A 122 -2.89 2.43 8.71
CA ILE A 122 -2.93 1.10 8.08
C ILE A 122 -3.73 1.15 6.78
N VAL A 123 -3.19 0.47 5.78
CA VAL A 123 -3.86 0.19 4.52
C VAL A 123 -3.81 -1.31 4.27
N LEU A 124 -4.97 -1.93 4.09
CA LEU A 124 -5.05 -3.33 3.71
C LEU A 124 -4.77 -3.46 2.20
N ALA A 125 -3.93 -4.41 1.82
CA ALA A 125 -3.57 -4.64 0.42
C ALA A 125 -3.69 -6.12 0.06
N ASP A 126 -4.65 -6.43 -0.82
CA ASP A 126 -4.88 -7.79 -1.32
C ASP A 126 -4.36 -7.93 -2.76
N TYR A 127 -3.08 -8.30 -2.88
CA TYR A 127 -2.46 -8.61 -4.18
C TYR A 127 -2.92 -9.94 -4.76
N TYR A 128 -3.54 -10.81 -3.96
CA TYR A 128 -4.13 -12.06 -4.46
C TYR A 128 -5.37 -11.78 -5.31
N GLN A 129 -6.19 -10.79 -4.95
CA GLN A 129 -7.30 -10.34 -5.80
C GLN A 129 -6.80 -9.69 -7.10
N LEU A 130 -5.66 -8.99 -7.08
CA LEU A 130 -5.02 -8.49 -8.30
C LEU A 130 -4.56 -9.64 -9.21
N TYR A 131 -3.95 -10.67 -8.64
CA TYR A 131 -3.58 -11.87 -9.38
C TYR A 131 -4.81 -12.54 -10.02
N LYS A 132 -5.86 -12.79 -9.22
CA LYS A 132 -7.13 -13.35 -9.71
C LYS A 132 -7.78 -12.48 -10.78
N GLY A 133 -7.80 -11.16 -10.63
CA GLY A 133 -8.37 -10.28 -11.65
C GLY A 133 -7.58 -10.32 -12.96
N ASN A 134 -6.25 -10.45 -12.90
CA ASN A 134 -5.44 -10.63 -14.09
C ASN A 134 -5.60 -12.00 -14.76
N SER A 135 -6.09 -13.04 -14.08
CA SER A 135 -6.45 -14.31 -14.74
C SER A 135 -7.89 -14.31 -15.25
N VAL A 136 -8.84 -13.88 -14.42
CA VAL A 136 -10.29 -14.05 -14.69
C VAL A 136 -10.89 -12.95 -15.56
N VAL A 137 -10.46 -11.70 -15.41
CA VAL A 137 -11.18 -10.58 -16.06
C VAL A 137 -10.81 -10.49 -17.53
N ASP A 138 -11.68 -10.97 -18.40
CA ASP A 138 -11.59 -10.86 -19.85
C ASP A 138 -12.71 -9.97 -20.42
N GLU A 139 -12.81 -9.91 -21.75
CA GLU A 139 -13.86 -9.12 -22.41
C GLU A 139 -15.27 -9.63 -22.08
N ARG A 140 -15.45 -10.95 -21.97
CA ARG A 140 -16.75 -11.57 -21.67
C ARG A 140 -17.20 -11.22 -20.26
N TYR A 141 -16.30 -11.29 -19.29
CA TYR A 141 -16.53 -10.86 -17.92
C TYR A 141 -16.99 -9.41 -17.85
N LEU A 142 -16.31 -8.49 -18.56
CA LEU A 142 -16.71 -7.09 -18.58
C LEU A 142 -18.06 -6.86 -19.26
N LYS A 143 -18.34 -7.53 -20.39
CA LYS A 143 -19.65 -7.47 -21.04
C LYS A 143 -20.78 -7.92 -20.10
N ASN A 144 -20.55 -8.94 -19.28
CA ASN A 144 -21.50 -9.38 -18.26
C ASN A 144 -21.72 -8.32 -17.18
N LEU A 145 -20.65 -7.68 -16.67
CA LEU A 145 -20.79 -6.57 -15.71
C LEU A 145 -21.57 -5.39 -16.31
N ILE A 146 -21.30 -5.04 -17.57
CA ILE A 146 -22.01 -3.99 -18.29
C ILE A 146 -23.50 -4.34 -18.42
N ARG A 147 -23.82 -5.58 -18.83
CA ARG A 147 -25.21 -6.06 -18.91
C ARG A 147 -25.91 -5.95 -17.57
N ASN A 148 -25.28 -6.40 -16.49
CA ASN A 148 -25.85 -6.30 -15.15
C ASN A 148 -26.09 -4.84 -14.76
N CYS A 149 -25.13 -3.95 -15.01
CA CYS A 149 -25.29 -2.51 -14.76
C CYS A 149 -26.45 -1.90 -15.56
N LEU A 150 -26.62 -2.28 -16.82
CA LEU A 150 -27.72 -1.81 -17.67
C LEU A 150 -29.08 -2.32 -17.21
N THR A 151 -29.15 -3.56 -16.70
CA THR A 151 -30.39 -4.18 -16.21
C THR A 151 -30.79 -3.64 -14.85
N THR A 152 -29.90 -3.72 -13.85
CA THR A 152 -30.24 -3.37 -12.46
C THR A 152 -30.10 -1.88 -12.16
N LYS A 153 -29.41 -1.13 -13.04
CA LYS A 153 -28.99 0.27 -12.82
C LYS A 153 -28.02 0.46 -11.66
N GLU A 154 -27.57 -0.62 -11.03
CA GLU A 154 -26.61 -0.57 -9.94
C GLU A 154 -25.17 -0.41 -10.46
N THR A 155 -24.32 0.18 -9.62
CA THR A 155 -22.89 0.26 -9.92
C THR A 155 -22.24 -1.11 -9.80
N GLN A 156 -21.52 -1.50 -10.84
CA GLN A 156 -20.76 -2.74 -10.89
C GLN A 156 -19.26 -2.46 -10.76
N PHE A 157 -18.53 -3.42 -10.20
CA PHE A 157 -17.09 -3.32 -9.98
C PHE A 157 -16.40 -4.58 -10.50
N SER A 158 -15.32 -4.39 -11.25
CA SER A 158 -14.43 -5.51 -11.59
C SER A 158 -13.57 -5.92 -10.39
N LEU A 159 -12.93 -7.09 -10.49
CA LEU A 159 -11.75 -7.40 -9.68
C LEU A 159 -10.60 -6.40 -9.99
N PRO A 160 -9.60 -6.25 -9.10
CA PRO A 160 -8.43 -5.43 -9.39
C PRO A 160 -7.61 -6.01 -10.55
N ILE A 161 -7.16 -5.16 -11.48
CA ILE A 161 -6.44 -5.58 -12.69
C ILE A 161 -5.20 -4.71 -12.87
N SER A 162 -4.16 -5.26 -13.50
CA SER A 162 -2.93 -4.52 -13.86
C SER A 162 -3.21 -3.42 -14.88
N LYS A 163 -2.32 -2.40 -14.94
CA LYS A 163 -2.44 -1.29 -15.90
C LYS A 163 -2.55 -1.80 -17.35
N ASN A 164 -1.59 -2.63 -17.75
CA ASN A 164 -1.49 -3.15 -19.12
C ASN A 164 -2.75 -3.93 -19.54
N LYS A 165 -3.31 -4.74 -18.63
CA LYS A 165 -4.52 -5.50 -18.94
C LYS A 165 -5.77 -4.60 -18.98
N ARG A 166 -5.88 -3.60 -18.10
CA ARG A 166 -7.00 -2.63 -18.14
C ARG A 166 -7.02 -1.83 -19.45
N GLU A 167 -5.85 -1.36 -19.92
CA GLU A 167 -5.75 -0.58 -21.15
C GLU A 167 -6.25 -1.36 -22.36
N LYS A 168 -5.88 -2.65 -22.47
CA LYS A 168 -6.40 -3.55 -23.51
C LYS A 168 -7.91 -3.75 -23.44
N LEU A 169 -8.49 -3.70 -22.24
CA LEU A 169 -9.91 -3.93 -22.01
C LEU A 169 -10.78 -2.68 -22.20
N TYR A 170 -10.20 -1.47 -22.24
CA TYR A 170 -10.99 -0.24 -22.38
C TYR A 170 -11.80 -0.17 -23.67
N LYS A 171 -11.35 -0.84 -24.75
CA LYS A 171 -12.09 -0.96 -26.00
C LYS A 171 -13.49 -1.57 -25.82
N VAL A 172 -13.70 -2.41 -24.80
CA VAL A 172 -15.00 -3.05 -24.53
C VAL A 172 -16.08 -2.01 -24.23
N PHE A 173 -15.71 -0.87 -23.66
CA PHE A 173 -16.70 0.15 -23.26
C PHE A 173 -17.12 1.07 -24.40
N LEU A 174 -16.39 1.12 -25.53
CA LEU A 174 -16.65 2.06 -26.62
C LEU A 174 -18.03 1.86 -27.28
N GLY A 175 -18.61 0.66 -27.18
CA GLY A 175 -19.94 0.36 -27.71
C GLY A 175 -21.12 0.68 -26.79
N TYR A 176 -20.89 1.28 -25.62
CA TYR A 176 -21.92 1.42 -24.59
C TYR A 176 -22.11 2.89 -24.14
N ASN A 177 -23.09 3.57 -24.74
CA ASN A 177 -23.36 4.99 -24.50
C ASN A 177 -24.11 5.28 -23.18
N ASN A 178 -24.83 4.29 -22.66
CA ASN A 178 -25.69 4.43 -21.47
C ASN A 178 -24.98 4.10 -20.15
N ILE A 179 -23.66 3.90 -20.19
CA ILE A 179 -22.84 3.68 -19.00
C ILE A 179 -21.74 4.74 -18.91
N THR A 180 -21.24 4.91 -17.71
CA THR A 180 -19.99 5.61 -17.42
C THR A 180 -19.05 4.62 -16.76
N TRP A 181 -17.75 4.73 -17.05
CA TRP A 181 -16.76 3.85 -16.46
C TRP A 181 -15.52 4.64 -16.05
N LYS A 182 -14.87 4.21 -14.97
CA LYS A 182 -13.59 4.78 -14.52
C LYS A 182 -12.77 3.77 -13.74
N SER A 183 -11.45 3.93 -13.78
CA SER A 183 -10.55 3.12 -12.95
C SER A 183 -10.41 3.75 -11.55
N VAL A 184 -10.54 2.93 -10.50
CA VAL A 184 -10.49 3.35 -9.08
C VAL A 184 -9.42 2.54 -8.36
N ASP A 185 -8.55 3.19 -7.57
CA ASP A 185 -7.49 2.52 -6.82
C ASP A 185 -8.05 1.66 -5.66
N THR A 186 -7.46 0.47 -5.46
CA THR A 186 -7.87 -0.48 -4.40
C THR A 186 -6.74 -0.88 -3.45
N SER A 187 -5.72 -0.02 -3.32
CA SER A 187 -4.42 -0.27 -2.63
C SER A 187 -3.55 -1.37 -3.27
N ALA A 188 -4.15 -2.40 -3.85
CA ALA A 188 -3.50 -3.45 -4.63
C ALA A 188 -4.03 -3.43 -6.08
N GLY A 189 -3.60 -2.43 -6.85
CA GLY A 189 -4.03 -2.22 -8.24
C GLY A 189 -5.23 -1.26 -8.37
N LYS A 190 -5.94 -1.35 -9.51
CA LYS A 190 -7.18 -0.60 -9.75
C LYS A 190 -8.29 -1.53 -10.24
N ILE A 191 -9.51 -1.25 -9.80
CA ILE A 191 -10.75 -1.82 -10.34
C ILE A 191 -11.33 -0.90 -11.41
N ILE A 192 -12.17 -1.44 -12.27
CA ILE A 192 -13.02 -0.65 -13.16
C ILE A 192 -14.40 -0.55 -12.50
N LYS A 193 -14.82 0.68 -12.18
CA LYS A 193 -16.16 1.02 -11.72
C LYS A 193 -17.02 1.31 -12.95
N ILE A 194 -18.17 0.65 -13.06
CA ILE A 194 -19.14 0.81 -14.14
C ILE A 194 -20.45 1.29 -13.51
N SER A 195 -20.99 2.41 -13.98
CA SER A 195 -22.21 3.02 -13.44
C SER A 195 -23.15 3.41 -14.57
N PHE A 196 -24.46 3.26 -14.37
CA PHE A 196 -25.45 3.69 -15.35
C PHE A 196 -25.40 5.22 -15.52
N LYS A 197 -25.51 5.70 -16.76
CA LYS A 197 -25.56 7.14 -17.05
C LYS A 197 -26.96 7.65 -16.72
N VAL A 198 -27.09 8.38 -15.62
CA VAL A 198 -28.33 9.09 -15.29
C VAL A 198 -28.44 10.28 -16.24
N ALA A 199 -29.52 10.35 -17.03
CA ALA A 199 -29.83 11.54 -17.81
C ALA A 199 -30.04 12.71 -16.85
N LYS A 200 -29.34 13.82 -17.09
CA LYS A 200 -29.55 15.08 -16.37
C LYS A 200 -30.73 15.81 -16.97
#